data_AF-A0A411YL32-F1
#
_entry.id   AF-A0A411YL32-F1
#
_cell.length_a   1.000
_cell.length_b   1.000
_cell.length_c   1.000
_cell.angle_alpha   90.00
_cell.angle_beta   90.00
_cell.angle_gamma   90.00
#
_symmetry.space_group_name_H-M   'P 1'
#
loop_
_entity.id
_entity.type
_entity.pdbx_description
1 polymer ?
#
loop_
_entity_poly.entity_id
_entity_poly.type
_entity_poly.pdbx_seq_one_letter_code
_entity_poly.pdbx_strand_id
1 'polypeptide(L)'
;MHVAGAVVEPGVYRLREPARVADALDAAGGPSGDAVLEALNLARAVRDGEQLYVPDEEAVDAAGATPGDGAEAGGGARSGGGAQDERVDLNRADARTLEELPGVGEVTAAAIIEYREEHGPFATVEELAAISGIGEGTVERLRDEAVVR
;
A
#
# COMPACT_ATOMS: atom_id res chain seq x y z
N MET A 1 -18.27 -1.39 6.23
CA MET A 1 -17.12 -1.87 5.44
C MET A 1 -17.54 -2.17 4.01
N HIS A 2 -16.61 -2.19 3.06
CA HIS A 2 -16.83 -2.57 1.67
C HIS A 2 -16.30 -3.98 1.42
N VAL A 3 -17.09 -4.87 0.80
CA VAL A 3 -16.66 -6.21 0.40
C VAL A 3 -16.66 -6.28 -1.12
N ALA A 4 -15.53 -6.67 -1.72
CA ALA A 4 -15.32 -6.71 -3.16
C ALA A 4 -14.56 -7.99 -3.57
N GLY A 5 -14.51 -8.27 -4.87
CA GLY A 5 -13.83 -9.45 -5.42
C GLY A 5 -14.76 -10.67 -5.53
N ALA A 6 -14.21 -11.85 -5.26
CA ALA A 6 -14.83 -13.15 -5.44
C ALA A 6 -15.90 -13.48 -4.37
N VAL A 7 -16.99 -12.71 -4.38
CA VAL A 7 -18.17 -12.89 -3.50
C VAL A 7 -19.47 -12.84 -4.31
N VAL A 8 -20.55 -13.38 -3.75
CA VAL A 8 -21.85 -13.45 -4.45
C VAL A 8 -22.45 -12.05 -4.65
N GLU A 9 -22.45 -11.23 -3.60
CA GLU A 9 -22.95 -9.87 -3.63
C GLU A 9 -21.84 -8.92 -3.14
N PRO A 10 -21.08 -8.29 -4.03
CA PRO A 10 -20.14 -7.26 -3.63
C PRO A 10 -20.88 -5.96 -3.29
N GLY A 11 -20.42 -5.25 -2.26
CA GLY A 11 -21.10 -4.04 -1.80
C GLY A 11 -20.67 -3.56 -0.42
N VAL A 12 -21.36 -2.53 0.07
CA VAL A 12 -21.11 -1.94 1.39
C VAL A 12 -22.04 -2.58 2.42
N TYR A 13 -21.44 -3.16 3.46
CA TYR A 13 -22.15 -3.88 4.51
C TYR A 13 -21.95 -3.20 5.86
N ARG A 14 -23.03 -3.20 6.64
CA ARG A 14 -23.03 -2.81 8.04
C ARG A 14 -23.07 -4.07 8.89
N LEU A 15 -22.00 -4.31 9.62
CA LEU A 15 -21.85 -5.44 10.52
C LEU A 15 -22.09 -5.01 11.97
N ARG A 16 -22.49 -5.94 12.83
CA ARG A 16 -22.59 -5.70 14.27
C ARG A 16 -21.26 -6.02 14.92
N GLU A 17 -20.68 -5.06 15.62
CA GLU A 17 -19.41 -5.28 16.33
C GLU A 17 -19.62 -6.13 17.60
N PRO A 18 -18.64 -6.98 17.97
CA PRO A 18 -17.42 -7.27 17.21
C PRO A 18 -17.70 -8.18 16.01
N ALA A 19 -17.17 -7.82 14.84
CA ALA A 19 -17.29 -8.61 13.62
C ALA A 19 -15.92 -9.07 13.12
N ARG A 20 -15.90 -10.14 12.33
CA ARG A 20 -14.71 -10.70 11.68
C ARG A 20 -14.90 -10.77 10.16
N VAL A 21 -13.82 -11.09 9.47
CA VAL A 21 -13.82 -11.27 8.00
C VAL A 21 -14.83 -12.33 7.57
N ALA A 22 -14.99 -13.41 8.34
CA ALA A 22 -16.04 -14.40 8.11
C ALA A 22 -17.45 -13.79 8.12
N ASP A 23 -17.77 -12.93 9.09
CA ASP A 23 -19.09 -12.29 9.19
C ASP A 23 -19.35 -11.34 8.01
N ALA A 24 -18.29 -10.71 7.49
CA ALA A 24 -18.36 -9.85 6.31
C ALA A 24 -18.63 -10.67 5.03
N LEU A 25 -17.99 -11.82 4.91
CA LEU A 25 -18.17 -12.73 3.79
C LEU A 25 -19.59 -13.31 3.78
N ASP A 26 -20.10 -13.72 4.94
CA ASP A 26 -21.47 -14.20 5.10
C ASP A 26 -22.50 -13.11 4.73
N ALA A 27 -22.25 -11.87 5.13
CA ALA A 27 -23.10 -10.73 4.77
C ALA A 27 -23.11 -10.45 3.25
N ALA A 28 -22.01 -10.74 2.55
CA ALA A 28 -21.87 -10.64 1.09
C ALA A 28 -22.46 -11.85 0.34
N GLY A 29 -23.23 -12.71 1.00
CA GLY A 29 -23.82 -13.91 0.40
C GLY A 29 -22.84 -15.08 0.25
N GLY A 30 -21.65 -14.98 0.87
CA GLY A 30 -20.61 -16.00 0.83
C GLY A 30 -19.60 -15.84 -0.33
N PRO A 31 -18.60 -16.73 -0.37
CA PRO A 31 -17.63 -16.78 -1.46
C PRO A 31 -18.28 -17.16 -2.79
N SER A 32 -17.76 -16.63 -3.91
CA SER A 32 -18.07 -17.18 -5.24
C SER A 32 -17.32 -18.50 -5.47
N GLY A 33 -17.67 -19.21 -6.57
CA GLY A 33 -17.10 -20.54 -6.87
C GLY A 33 -15.58 -20.56 -7.04
N ASP A 34 -15.01 -19.45 -7.50
CA ASP A 34 -13.57 -19.31 -7.79
C ASP A 34 -12.82 -18.57 -6.67
N ALA A 35 -13.47 -18.33 -5.53
CA ALA A 35 -12.89 -17.58 -4.42
C ALA A 35 -11.86 -18.39 -3.62
N VAL A 36 -10.70 -17.78 -3.34
CA VAL A 36 -9.60 -18.41 -2.60
C VAL A 36 -9.58 -17.91 -1.16
N LEU A 37 -10.33 -18.62 -0.30
CA LEU A 37 -10.42 -18.25 1.12
C LEU A 37 -9.14 -18.50 1.91
N GLU A 38 -8.28 -19.40 1.44
CA GLU A 38 -7.00 -19.71 2.09
C GLU A 38 -6.03 -18.51 2.08
N ALA A 39 -6.24 -17.57 1.15
CA ALA A 39 -5.51 -16.31 1.11
C ALA A 39 -6.02 -15.28 2.13
N LEU A 40 -7.12 -15.56 2.85
CA LEU A 40 -7.74 -14.65 3.80
C LEU A 40 -7.67 -15.16 5.24
N ASN A 41 -7.34 -14.26 6.17
CA ASN A 41 -7.52 -14.52 7.59
C ASN A 41 -8.98 -14.27 7.98
N LEU A 42 -9.83 -15.31 7.86
CA LEU A 42 -11.25 -15.27 8.20
C LEU A 42 -11.54 -14.87 9.66
N ALA A 43 -10.58 -15.10 10.57
CA ALA A 43 -10.69 -14.74 11.97
C ALA A 43 -10.30 -13.29 12.26
N ARG A 44 -9.72 -12.54 11.32
CA ARG A 44 -9.33 -11.15 11.55
C ARG A 44 -10.55 -10.31 11.91
N ALA A 45 -10.41 -9.47 12.94
CA ALA A 45 -11.44 -8.48 13.26
C ALA A 45 -11.58 -7.48 12.12
N VAL A 46 -12.81 -7.09 11.82
CA VAL A 46 -13.07 -6.06 10.81
C VAL A 46 -13.19 -4.68 11.44
N ARG A 47 -12.79 -3.66 10.70
CA ARG A 47 -12.85 -2.25 11.09
C ARG A 47 -13.89 -1.51 10.26
N ASP A 48 -14.55 -0.53 10.86
CA ASP A 48 -15.43 0.33 10.10
C ASP A 48 -14.65 1.12 9.04
N GLY A 49 -15.30 1.40 7.91
CA GLY A 49 -14.68 2.07 6.76
C GLY A 49 -13.67 1.26 5.96
N GLU A 50 -13.27 0.05 6.38
CA GLU A 50 -12.29 -0.74 5.62
C GLU A 50 -12.88 -1.38 4.36
N GLN A 51 -11.99 -1.78 3.44
CA GLN A 51 -12.31 -2.63 2.30
C GLN A 51 -11.72 -4.04 2.49
N LEU A 52 -12.57 -5.05 2.33
CA LEU A 52 -12.20 -6.46 2.23
C LEU A 52 -12.31 -6.86 0.76
N TYR A 53 -11.18 -7.23 0.16
CA TYR A 53 -11.16 -7.85 -1.16
C TYR A 53 -10.98 -9.36 -1.00
N VAL A 54 -11.84 -10.12 -1.66
CA VAL A 54 -11.78 -11.58 -1.70
C VAL A 54 -11.11 -11.99 -3.01
N PRO A 55 -9.92 -12.61 -2.98
CA PRO A 55 -9.22 -12.99 -4.20
C PRO A 55 -9.89 -14.21 -4.84
N ASP A 56 -9.83 -14.27 -6.17
CA ASP A 56 -10.11 -15.45 -6.97
C ASP A 56 -8.81 -16.21 -7.32
N GLU A 57 -8.96 -17.41 -7.92
CA GLU A 57 -7.83 -18.26 -8.33
C GLU A 57 -6.85 -17.53 -9.28
N GLU A 58 -7.36 -16.72 -10.22
CA GLU A 58 -6.51 -15.97 -11.15
C GLU A 58 -5.72 -14.87 -10.42
N ALA A 59 -6.35 -14.20 -9.45
CA ALA A 59 -5.72 -13.18 -8.63
C ALA A 59 -4.58 -13.74 -7.74
N VAL A 60 -4.72 -14.94 -7.18
CA VAL A 60 -3.65 -15.56 -6.38
C VAL A 60 -2.49 -16.05 -7.24
N ASP A 61 -2.78 -16.59 -8.44
CA ASP A 61 -1.76 -17.02 -9.40
C ASP A 61 -0.95 -15.83 -9.93
N ALA A 62 -1.61 -14.70 -10.21
CA ALA A 62 -0.96 -13.46 -10.65
C ALA A 62 -0.12 -12.80 -9.53
N ALA A 63 -0.53 -12.95 -8.26
CA ALA A 63 0.16 -12.36 -7.12
C ALA A 63 1.34 -13.21 -6.59
N GLY A 64 1.54 -14.44 -7.08
CA GLY A 64 2.61 -15.32 -6.62
C GLY A 64 2.58 -15.61 -5.11
N ALA A 65 1.39 -15.56 -4.50
CA ALA A 65 1.25 -15.50 -3.04
C ALA A 65 1.45 -16.89 -2.40
N THR A 66 2.42 -16.97 -1.48
CA THR A 66 2.54 -18.08 -0.53
C THR A 66 1.38 -18.00 0.48
N PRO A 67 0.72 -19.10 0.86
CA PRO A 67 -0.37 -19.05 1.84
C PRO A 67 0.19 -18.61 3.20
N GLY A 68 -0.16 -17.41 3.68
CA GLY A 68 0.29 -16.99 5.01
C GLY A 68 0.12 -15.52 5.37
N ASP A 69 0.22 -14.59 4.43
CA ASP A 69 0.08 -13.17 4.72
C ASP A 69 -1.06 -12.59 3.90
N GLY A 70 -2.18 -12.33 4.58
CA GLY A 70 -3.40 -11.79 3.98
C GLY A 70 -3.08 -10.47 3.29
N ALA A 71 -3.10 -10.51 1.96
CA ALA A 71 -2.86 -9.35 1.12
C ALA A 71 -3.92 -8.28 1.44
N GLU A 72 -3.44 -7.17 1.98
CA GLU A 72 -4.15 -5.91 2.06
C GLU A 72 -4.42 -5.39 0.64
N ALA A 73 -5.50 -5.85 0.02
CA ALA A 73 -6.09 -5.18 -1.14
C ALA A 73 -7.05 -4.08 -0.63
N GLY A 74 -6.44 -3.04 -0.06
CA GLY A 74 -7.07 -1.75 0.23
C GLY A 74 -6.79 -0.78 -0.90
N GLY A 75 -7.65 -0.78 -1.92
CA GLY A 75 -7.61 0.20 -3.00
C GLY A 75 -8.20 1.54 -2.58
N GLY A 76 -7.36 2.40 -1.99
CA GLY A 76 -7.40 3.86 -2.12
C GLY A 76 -8.50 4.64 -1.39
N ALA A 77 -8.12 5.30 -0.28
CA ALA A 77 -8.35 6.75 -0.05
C ALA A 77 -7.74 7.19 1.30
N ARG A 78 -6.89 8.21 1.19
CA ARG A 78 -6.38 9.15 2.21
C ARG A 78 -7.00 9.12 3.63
N SER A 79 -6.05 9.12 4.57
CA SER A 79 -6.00 9.83 5.85
C SER A 79 -6.64 9.21 7.11
N GLY A 80 -5.77 8.96 8.09
CA GLY A 80 -5.97 9.50 9.44
C GLY A 80 -5.69 8.52 10.58
N GLY A 81 -4.44 8.37 10.99
CA GLY A 81 -4.14 7.59 12.19
C GLY A 81 -2.68 7.53 12.66
N GLY A 82 -1.86 8.52 12.34
CA GLY A 82 -0.50 8.61 12.87
C GLY A 82 0.11 9.96 12.52
N ALA A 83 -0.15 10.96 13.35
CA ALA A 83 0.55 12.24 13.25
C ALA A 83 2.04 11.99 13.55
N GLN A 84 2.85 11.80 12.51
CA GLN A 84 4.28 12.16 12.41
C GLN A 84 4.65 12.20 10.90
N ASP A 85 4.73 13.41 10.33
CA ASP A 85 5.20 13.74 8.98
C ASP A 85 4.51 13.06 7.78
N GLU A 86 3.76 13.86 7.01
CA GLU A 86 3.37 13.58 5.61
C GLU A 86 4.55 13.46 4.63
N ARG A 87 5.79 13.38 5.15
CA ARG A 87 7.02 13.40 4.35
C ARG A 87 7.45 12.00 3.98
N VAL A 88 7.86 11.85 2.74
CA VAL A 88 8.40 10.62 2.16
C VAL A 88 9.77 10.30 2.77
N ASP A 89 9.93 9.12 3.35
CA ASP A 89 11.22 8.65 3.86
C ASP A 89 12.09 8.12 2.70
N LEU A 90 13.18 8.82 2.38
CA LEU A 90 14.06 8.48 1.25
C LEU A 90 14.70 7.09 1.38
N ASN A 91 14.91 6.60 2.60
CA ASN A 91 15.57 5.32 2.86
C ASN A 91 14.59 4.14 2.82
N ARG A 92 13.30 4.38 3.01
CA ARG A 92 12.26 3.33 3.06
C ARG A 92 11.27 3.36 1.90
N ALA A 93 11.12 4.51 1.25
CA ALA A 93 10.15 4.66 0.17
C ALA A 93 10.47 3.74 -1.01
N ASP A 94 9.41 3.18 -1.59
CA ASP A 94 9.44 2.46 -2.85
C ASP A 94 9.40 3.44 -4.03
N ALA A 95 9.63 2.92 -5.24
CA ALA A 95 9.71 3.74 -6.45
C ALA A 95 8.46 4.61 -6.64
N ARG A 96 7.26 4.07 -6.44
CA ARG A 96 6.02 4.84 -6.64
C ARG A 96 5.88 5.95 -5.63
N THR A 97 6.19 5.70 -4.36
CA THR A 97 6.15 6.73 -3.32
C THR A 97 7.18 7.84 -3.60
N LEU A 98 8.35 7.50 -4.17
CA LEU A 98 9.32 8.50 -4.60
C LEU A 98 8.83 9.30 -5.81
N GLU A 99 8.07 8.71 -6.73
CA GLU A 99 7.48 9.40 -7.88
C GLU A 99 6.38 10.41 -7.50
N GLU A 100 5.78 10.29 -6.31
CA GLU A 100 4.85 11.30 -5.80
C GLU A 100 5.56 12.62 -5.46
N LEU A 101 6.88 12.59 -5.31
CA LEU A 101 7.66 13.76 -4.98
C LEU A 101 7.78 14.74 -6.14
N PRO A 102 7.69 16.05 -5.86
CA PRO A 102 7.49 17.02 -6.90
C PRO A 102 8.80 17.26 -7.69
N GLY A 103 8.86 16.76 -8.92
CA GLY A 103 10.05 16.81 -9.78
C GLY A 103 10.88 15.52 -9.78
N VAL A 104 10.38 14.46 -9.14
CA VAL A 104 10.91 13.10 -9.24
C VAL A 104 10.00 12.32 -10.19
N GLY A 105 10.56 11.77 -11.26
CA GLY A 105 9.85 10.84 -12.15
C GLY A 105 10.45 9.44 -12.05
N GLU A 106 9.87 8.47 -12.76
CA GLU A 106 10.29 7.06 -12.78
C GLU A 106 11.81 6.87 -12.85
N VAL A 107 12.49 7.57 -13.77
CA VAL A 107 13.95 7.49 -13.94
C VAL A 107 14.71 7.98 -12.71
N THR A 108 14.25 9.07 -12.11
CA THR A 108 14.88 9.67 -10.92
C THR A 108 14.59 8.84 -9.68
N ALA A 109 13.37 8.32 -9.54
CA ALA A 109 13.00 7.41 -8.46
C ALA A 109 13.85 6.14 -8.47
N ALA A 110 14.04 5.54 -9.66
CA ALA A 110 14.95 4.41 -9.83
C ALA A 110 16.38 4.76 -9.44
N ALA A 111 16.88 5.93 -9.85
CA ALA A 111 18.22 6.39 -9.51
C ALA A 111 18.40 6.66 -8.00
N ILE A 112 17.35 7.09 -7.27
CA ILE A 112 17.37 7.22 -5.80
C ILE A 112 17.54 5.85 -5.14
N ILE A 113 16.84 4.84 -5.63
CA ILE A 113 16.93 3.47 -5.09
C ILE A 113 18.32 2.88 -5.38
N GLU A 114 18.80 3.01 -6.60
CA GLU A 114 20.14 2.54 -6.98
C GLU A 114 21.23 3.23 -6.15
N TYR A 115 21.13 4.55 -5.97
CA TYR A 115 22.07 5.32 -5.15
C TYR A 115 22.15 4.81 -3.71
N ARG A 116 21.00 4.53 -3.06
CA ARG A 116 21.02 4.01 -1.67
C ARG A 116 21.50 2.57 -1.57
N GLU A 117 21.38 1.77 -2.63
CA GLU A 117 21.91 0.40 -2.68
C GLU A 117 23.43 0.40 -2.86
N GLU A 118 23.96 1.31 -3.67
CA GLU A 118 25.39 1.41 -3.98
C GLU A 118 26.20 2.21 -2.93
N HIS A 119 25.65 3.32 -2.44
CA HIS A 119 26.31 4.23 -1.51
C HIS A 119 25.85 4.09 -0.06
N GLY A 120 24.81 3.30 0.18
CA GLY A 120 24.19 3.15 1.49
C GLY A 120 23.07 4.16 1.74
N PRO A 121 22.41 4.10 2.90
CA PRO A 121 21.27 4.96 3.20
C PRO A 121 21.68 6.44 3.17
N PHE A 122 20.76 7.28 2.69
CA PHE A 122 20.91 8.73 2.74
C PHE A 122 21.06 9.17 4.19
N ALA A 123 21.97 10.09 4.47
CA ALA A 123 22.06 10.74 5.79
C ALA A 123 21.34 12.09 5.81
N THR A 124 21.23 12.74 4.65
CA THR A 124 20.61 14.05 4.48
C THR A 124 19.78 14.13 3.19
N VAL A 125 18.82 15.05 3.13
CA VAL A 125 18.01 15.27 1.91
C VAL A 125 18.87 15.89 0.80
N GLU A 126 19.93 16.60 1.17
CA GLU A 126 20.89 17.24 0.27
C GLU A 126 21.67 16.25 -0.59
N GLU A 127 21.83 15.00 -0.16
CA GLU A 127 22.48 13.95 -0.95
C GLU A 127 21.70 13.59 -2.21
N LEU A 128 20.40 13.92 -2.29
CA LEU A 128 19.63 13.80 -3.52
C LEU A 128 20.22 14.65 -4.66
N ALA A 129 20.95 15.73 -4.36
CA ALA A 129 21.62 16.54 -5.39
C ALA A 129 22.72 15.78 -6.14
N ALA A 130 23.19 14.65 -5.61
CA ALA A 130 24.18 13.79 -6.27
C ALA A 130 23.56 12.94 -7.39
N ILE A 131 22.23 12.86 -7.44
CA ILE A 131 21.49 11.99 -8.37
C ILE A 131 21.27 12.73 -9.69
N SER A 132 21.58 12.03 -10.79
CA SER A 132 21.35 12.55 -12.14
C SER A 132 19.85 12.82 -12.36
N GLY A 133 19.51 14.09 -12.58
CA GLY A 133 18.12 14.55 -12.77
C GLY A 133 17.53 15.33 -11.60
N ILE A 134 18.21 15.39 -10.45
CA ILE A 134 17.81 16.23 -9.31
C ILE A 134 18.71 17.47 -9.27
N GLY A 135 18.14 18.63 -9.61
CA GLY A 135 18.82 19.92 -9.47
C GLY A 135 18.61 20.55 -8.09
N GLU A 136 19.43 21.54 -7.72
CA GLU A 136 19.30 22.29 -6.45
C GLU A 136 17.87 22.80 -6.21
N GLY A 137 17.21 23.35 -7.22
CA GLY A 137 15.82 23.83 -7.10
C GLY A 137 14.80 22.71 -6.86
N THR A 138 15.09 21.47 -7.28
CA THR A 138 14.26 20.31 -6.95
C THR A 138 14.52 19.89 -5.50
N VAL A 139 15.77 19.83 -5.06
CA VAL A 139 16.13 19.51 -3.66
C VAL A 139 15.45 20.46 -2.68
N GLU A 140 15.44 21.76 -2.97
CA GLU A 140 14.78 22.74 -2.10
C GLU A 140 13.29 22.43 -1.89
N ARG A 141 12.58 22.01 -2.94
CA ARG A 141 11.18 21.59 -2.86
C ARG A 141 11.00 20.26 -2.15
N LEU A 142 11.95 19.35 -2.33
CA LEU A 142 11.95 18.05 -1.66
C LEU A 142 12.24 18.15 -0.16
N ARG A 143 12.90 19.21 0.31
CA ARG A 143 13.15 19.42 1.74
C ARG A 143 11.89 19.59 2.57
N ASP A 144 10.77 19.99 1.99
CA ASP A 144 9.49 20.09 2.72
C ASP A 144 8.68 18.78 2.64
N GLU A 145 8.90 17.98 1.61
CA GLU A 145 8.07 16.80 1.28
C GLU A 145 8.79 15.46 1.55
N ALA A 146 10.10 15.46 1.76
CA ALA A 146 10.93 14.26 1.98
C ALA A 146 11.76 14.38 3.25
N VAL A 147 12.02 13.27 3.93
CA VAL A 147 12.77 13.15 5.18
C VAL A 147 13.67 11.93 5.14
N VAL A 148 14.68 11.89 6.02
CA VAL A 148 15.63 10.78 6.15
C VAL A 148 15.46 10.14 7.53
N ARG A 149 15.17 8.83 7.59
CA ARG A 149 15.02 8.04 8.83
C ARG A 149 15.55 6.60 8.71
#